data_AF-A0A158S0F3-F1
#
_entry.id   AF-A0A158S0F3-F1
#
_cell.length_a   1.000
_cell.length_b   1.000
_cell.length_c   1.000
_cell.angle_alpha   90.00
_cell.angle_beta   90.00
_cell.angle_gamma   90.00
#
_symmetry.space_group_name_H-M   'P 1'
#
loop_
_entity.id
_entity.type
_entity.pdbx_description
1 polymer ?
#
loop_
_entity_poly.entity_id
_entity_poly.type
_entity_poly.pdbx_seq_one_letter_code
_entity_poly.pdbx_strand_id
1 'polypeptide(L)'
;MKLEDVVLWICSLLASMAMVGARLGWLLYGVAPEPPADPAALGLWERKRRWLIFSEFSALPAFATIAVGVGRLKGWPDWGVVIFTMVLGALGFAFALDALQTVFRRRLGLREDGKDGAA
;
A
#
# COMPACT_ATOMS: atom_id res chain seq x y z
N MET A 1 -12.64 18.99 -13.87
CA MET A 1 -12.31 17.69 -14.48
C MET A 1 -13.20 17.47 -15.68
N LYS A 2 -12.63 17.07 -16.81
CA LYS A 2 -13.39 16.60 -17.97
C LYS A 2 -13.91 15.18 -17.68
N LEU A 3 -14.96 14.75 -18.39
CA LEU A 3 -15.50 13.38 -18.27
C LEU A 3 -14.42 12.32 -18.48
N GLU A 4 -13.50 12.56 -19.41
CA GLU A 4 -12.33 11.73 -19.69
C GLU A 4 -11.42 11.54 -18.47
N ASP A 5 -11.20 12.59 -17.66
CA ASP A 5 -10.41 12.51 -16.44
C ASP A 5 -11.08 11.60 -15.41
N VAL A 6 -12.40 11.65 -15.32
CA VAL A 6 -13.21 10.84 -14.40
C VAL A 6 -13.16 9.37 -14.81
N VAL A 7 -13.33 9.08 -16.10
CA VAL A 7 -13.24 7.71 -16.62
C VAL A 7 -11.84 7.15 -16.38
N LEU A 8 -10.80 7.92 -16.70
CA LEU A 8 -9.41 7.50 -16.48
C LEU A 8 -9.12 7.27 -15.00
N TRP A 9 -9.66 8.11 -14.12
CA TRP A 9 -9.53 7.95 -12.68
C TRP A 9 -10.21 6.68 -12.18
N ILE A 10 -11.42 6.36 -12.66
CA ILE A 10 -12.12 5.11 -12.32
C ILE A 10 -11.33 3.89 -12.81
N CYS A 11 -10.85 3.90 -14.06
CA CYS A 11 -10.02 2.82 -14.59
C CYS A 11 -8.74 2.62 -13.77
N SER A 12 -8.09 3.71 -13.40
CA SER A 12 -6.88 3.73 -12.56
C SER A 12 -7.16 3.17 -11.15
N LEU A 13 -8.30 3.54 -10.56
CA LEU A 13 -8.74 3.02 -9.27
C LEU A 13 -9.01 1.51 -9.33
N LEU A 14 -9.73 1.03 -10.34
CA LEU A 14 -10.01 -0.41 -10.51
C LEU A 14 -8.72 -1.20 -10.75
N ALA A 15 -7.79 -0.64 -11.53
CA ALA A 15 -6.51 -1.28 -11.83
C ALA A 15 -5.63 -1.42 -10.57
N SER A 16 -5.52 -0.36 -9.75
CA SER A 16 -4.84 -0.44 -8.45
C SER A 16 -5.55 -1.36 -7.46
N MET A 17 -6.89 -1.38 -7.46
CA MET A 17 -7.68 -2.26 -6.60
C MET A 17 -7.39 -3.74 -6.91
N ALA A 18 -7.25 -4.11 -8.19
CA ALA A 18 -6.87 -5.47 -8.57
C ALA A 18 -5.49 -5.87 -8.01
N MET A 19 -4.51 -4.96 -8.07
CA MET A 19 -3.16 -5.21 -7.55
C MET A 19 -3.13 -5.30 -6.03
N VAL A 20 -3.81 -4.38 -5.34
CA VAL A 20 -3.94 -4.40 -3.88
C VAL A 20 -4.69 -5.65 -3.42
N GLY A 21 -5.76 -6.03 -4.10
CA GLY A 21 -6.51 -7.25 -3.82
C GLY A 21 -5.66 -8.51 -3.97
N ALA A 22 -4.89 -8.63 -5.05
CA ALA A 22 -3.96 -9.74 -5.27
C ALA A 22 -2.90 -9.82 -4.16
N ARG A 23 -2.32 -8.68 -3.77
CA ARG A 23 -1.33 -8.60 -2.69
C ARG A 23 -1.93 -8.94 -1.33
N LEU A 24 -3.09 -8.40 -1.00
CA LEU A 24 -3.81 -8.72 0.23
C LEU A 24 -4.18 -10.20 0.28
N GLY A 25 -4.61 -10.78 -0.84
CA GLY A 25 -4.87 -12.22 -0.95
C GLY A 25 -3.61 -13.04 -0.64
N TRP A 26 -2.49 -12.69 -1.25
CA TRP A 26 -1.21 -13.38 -1.00
C TRP A 26 -0.71 -13.21 0.45
N LEU A 27 -0.81 -12.00 1.00
CA LEU A 27 -0.42 -11.75 2.38
C LEU A 27 -1.33 -12.52 3.34
N LEU A 28 -2.64 -12.43 3.19
CA LEU A 28 -3.59 -13.00 4.15
C LEU A 28 -3.68 -14.52 4.09
N TYR A 29 -3.55 -15.12 2.90
CA TYR A 29 -3.77 -16.56 2.67
C TYR A 29 -2.50 -17.33 2.27
N GLY A 30 -1.45 -16.65 1.79
CA GLY A 30 -0.22 -17.30 1.31
C GLY A 30 0.95 -17.25 2.29
N VAL A 31 1.15 -16.12 2.99
CA VAL A 31 2.37 -15.89 3.79
C VAL A 31 2.10 -15.53 5.26
N ALA A 32 0.91 -15.02 5.59
CA ALA A 32 0.69 -14.55 6.95
C ALA A 32 0.63 -15.70 7.96
N PRO A 33 1.22 -15.50 9.15
CA PRO A 33 1.27 -16.52 10.19
C PRO A 33 -0.14 -16.95 10.60
N GLU A 34 -0.25 -18.24 10.93
CA GLU A 34 -1.46 -18.85 11.46
C GLU A 34 -2.00 -18.06 12.66
N PRO A 35 -3.33 -18.06 12.85
CA PRO A 35 -3.93 -17.40 14.01
C PRO A 35 -3.38 -18.00 15.31
N PRO A 36 -2.99 -17.18 16.30
CA PRO A 36 -2.48 -17.69 17.58
C PRO A 36 -3.59 -18.41 18.36
N ALA A 37 -3.24 -19.51 19.03
CA ALA A 37 -4.18 -20.30 19.83
C ALA A 37 -4.61 -19.60 21.13
N ASP A 38 -3.81 -18.66 21.64
CA ASP A 38 -4.16 -17.85 22.80
C ASP A 38 -5.27 -16.83 22.44
N PRO A 39 -6.43 -16.87 23.11
CA PRO A 39 -7.55 -15.97 22.83
C PRO A 39 -7.21 -14.48 23.03
N ALA A 40 -6.27 -14.12 23.91
CA ALA A 40 -5.86 -12.74 24.08
C ALA A 40 -5.01 -12.23 22.89
N ALA A 41 -4.10 -13.06 22.38
CA ALA A 41 -3.31 -12.76 21.19
C ALA A 41 -4.13 -12.75 19.90
N LEU A 42 -5.19 -13.55 19.82
CA LEU A 42 -6.09 -13.64 18.67
C LEU A 42 -6.77 -12.30 18.36
N GLY A 43 -7.27 -11.60 19.38
CA GLY A 43 -7.93 -10.31 19.19
C GLY A 43 -7.02 -9.24 18.60
N LEU A 44 -5.74 -9.21 19.02
CA LEU A 44 -4.74 -8.29 18.47
C LEU A 44 -4.37 -8.64 17.03
N TRP A 45 -4.24 -9.93 16.72
CA TRP A 45 -3.96 -10.42 15.36
C TRP A 45 -5.07 -10.04 14.38
N GLU A 46 -6.33 -10.27 14.76
CA GLU A 46 -7.48 -9.93 13.91
C GLU A 46 -7.60 -8.43 13.68
N ARG A 47 -7.43 -7.65 14.75
CA ARG A 47 -7.43 -6.19 14.67
C ARG A 47 -6.36 -5.73 13.70
N LYS A 48 -5.12 -6.21 13.82
CA LYS A 48 -4.02 -5.85 12.92
C LYS A 48 -4.33 -6.16 11.46
N ARG A 49 -4.92 -7.33 11.16
CA ARG A 49 -5.33 -7.70 9.79
C ARG A 49 -6.44 -6.79 9.24
N ARG A 50 -7.46 -6.45 10.06
CA ARG A 50 -8.51 -5.50 9.64
C ARG A 50 -7.93 -4.12 9.34
N TRP A 51 -7.05 -3.61 10.20
CA TRP A 51 -6.37 -2.33 9.96
C TRP A 51 -5.52 -2.34 8.69
N LEU A 52 -4.84 -3.45 8.41
CA LEU A 52 -4.08 -3.62 7.17
C LEU A 52 -5.00 -3.48 5.94
N ILE A 53 -6.13 -4.20 5.92
CA ILE A 53 -7.11 -4.14 4.83
C ILE A 53 -7.64 -2.70 4.66
N PHE A 54 -8.12 -2.08 5.74
CA PHE A 54 -8.65 -0.71 5.66
C PHE A 54 -7.61 0.29 5.16
N SER A 55 -6.36 0.16 5.62
CA SER A 55 -5.28 1.07 5.20
C SER A 55 -5.00 0.97 3.70
N GLU A 56 -4.91 -0.24 3.14
CA GLU A 56 -4.65 -0.44 1.71
C GLU A 56 -5.83 0.02 0.84
N PHE A 57 -7.07 -0.26 1.25
CA PHE A 57 -8.25 0.21 0.52
C PHE A 57 -8.39 1.74 0.56
N SER A 58 -8.05 2.37 1.69
CA SER A 58 -8.11 3.84 1.82
C SER A 58 -7.08 4.57 0.95
N ALA A 59 -5.99 3.89 0.56
CA ALA A 59 -4.94 4.46 -0.27
C ALA A 59 -5.26 4.43 -1.78
N LEU A 60 -6.17 3.55 -2.23
CA LEU A 60 -6.53 3.39 -3.65
C LEU A 60 -6.96 4.71 -4.32
N PRO A 61 -7.85 5.54 -3.72
CA PRO A 61 -8.23 6.82 -4.32
C PRO A 61 -7.07 7.79 -4.42
N ALA A 62 -6.13 7.75 -3.47
CA ALA A 62 -4.94 8.60 -3.49
C ALA A 62 -4.01 8.20 -4.64
N PHE A 63 -3.80 6.90 -4.87
CA PHE A 63 -2.99 6.41 -5.99
C PHE A 63 -3.57 6.82 -7.34
N ALA A 64 -4.89 6.64 -7.53
CA ALA A 64 -5.58 7.07 -8.75
C ALA A 64 -5.46 8.59 -8.97
N THR A 65 -5.60 9.38 -7.91
CA THR A 65 -5.48 10.84 -7.98
C THR A 65 -4.06 11.29 -8.34
N ILE A 66 -3.04 10.72 -7.69
CA ILE A 66 -1.64 11.02 -7.98
C ILE A 66 -1.30 10.65 -9.42
N ALA A 67 -1.70 9.46 -9.86
CA ALA A 67 -1.38 8.99 -11.19
C ALA A 67 -2.03 9.84 -12.29
N VAL A 68 -3.34 10.11 -12.18
CA VAL A 68 -4.04 10.99 -13.13
C VAL A 68 -3.43 12.40 -13.10
N GLY A 69 -3.16 12.95 -11.93
CA GLY A 69 -2.52 14.26 -11.80
C GLY A 69 -1.16 14.34 -12.47
N VAL A 70 -0.26 13.38 -12.18
CA VAL A 70 1.07 13.29 -12.80
C VAL A 70 0.96 13.07 -14.30
N GLY A 71 0.09 12.16 -14.73
CA GLY A 71 -0.12 11.84 -16.14
C GLY A 71 -0.56 13.06 -16.95
N ARG A 72 -1.50 13.84 -16.41
CA ARG A 72 -1.97 15.08 -17.06
C ARG A 72 -0.90 16.17 -17.07
N LEU A 73 -0.15 16.34 -15.99
CA LEU A 73 0.96 17.32 -15.92
C LEU A 73 2.11 16.99 -16.88
N LYS A 74 2.37 15.71 -17.12
CA LYS A 74 3.45 15.23 -17.99
C LYS A 74 3.00 14.92 -19.42
N GLY A 75 1.72 15.07 -19.73
CA GLY A 75 1.16 14.72 -21.04
C GLY A 75 1.32 13.24 -21.39
N TRP A 76 1.23 12.36 -20.39
CA TRP A 76 1.34 10.92 -20.60
C TRP A 76 0.12 10.37 -21.34
N PRO A 77 0.30 9.30 -22.13
CA PRO A 77 -0.83 8.60 -22.70
C PRO A 77 -1.64 7.91 -21.58
N ASP A 78 -2.96 7.78 -21.79
CA ASP A 78 -3.89 7.24 -20.80
C ASP A 78 -3.49 5.85 -20.28
N TRP A 79 -3.00 4.98 -21.15
CA TRP A 79 -2.51 3.65 -20.75
C TRP A 79 -1.32 3.74 -19.78
N GLY A 80 -0.45 4.74 -19.94
CA GLY A 80 0.69 4.97 -19.05
C GLY A 80 0.26 5.39 -17.65
N VAL A 81 -0.82 6.17 -17.57
CA VAL A 81 -1.45 6.57 -16.29
C VAL A 81 -2.00 5.35 -15.55
N VAL A 82 -2.69 4.47 -16.26
CA VAL A 82 -3.25 3.23 -15.69
C VAL A 82 -2.13 2.32 -15.18
N ILE A 83 -1.09 2.08 -15.98
CA ILE A 83 0.07 1.27 -15.57
C ILE A 83 0.75 1.88 -14.35
N PHE A 84 0.97 3.19 -14.34
CA PHE A 84 1.58 3.86 -13.20
C PHE A 84 0.73 3.71 -11.94
N THR A 85 -0.60 3.78 -12.07
CA THR A 85 -1.51 3.53 -10.94
C THR A 85 -1.45 2.08 -10.46
N MET A 86 -1.33 1.11 -11.37
CA MET A 86 -1.12 -0.30 -11.00
C MET A 86 0.18 -0.48 -10.23
N VAL A 87 1.26 0.18 -10.63
CA VAL A 87 2.54 0.16 -9.91
C VAL A 87 2.37 0.74 -8.51
N LEU A 88 1.69 1.89 -8.36
CA LEU A 88 1.40 2.48 -7.05
C LEU A 88 0.57 1.53 -6.17
N GLY A 89 -0.47 0.89 -6.73
CA GLY A 89 -1.28 -0.10 -6.03
C GLY A 89 -0.50 -1.37 -5.65
N ALA A 90 0.38 -1.85 -6.53
CA ALA A 90 1.22 -3.02 -6.27
C ALA A 90 2.25 -2.74 -5.16
N LEU A 91 2.89 -1.57 -5.21
CA LEU A 91 3.82 -1.11 -4.19
C LEU A 91 3.12 -0.85 -2.86
N GLY A 92 1.87 -0.40 -2.88
CA GLY A 92 0.96 -0.43 -1.73
C GLY A 92 1.35 0.52 -0.58
N PHE A 93 0.38 0.76 0.30
CA PHE A 93 0.56 1.63 1.45
C PHE A 93 1.52 1.02 2.49
N ALA A 94 1.64 -0.31 2.56
CA ALA A 94 2.61 -0.95 3.45
C ALA A 94 4.08 -0.57 3.14
N PHE A 95 4.50 -0.48 1.86
CA PHE A 95 5.83 0.05 1.55
C PHE A 95 5.91 1.55 1.82
N ALA A 96 4.83 2.30 1.59
CA ALA A 96 4.80 3.72 1.92
C ALA A 96 4.93 3.95 3.43
N LEU A 97 4.28 3.13 4.26
CA LEU A 97 4.40 3.14 5.72
C LEU A 97 5.79 2.69 6.16
N ASP A 98 6.37 1.66 5.54
CA ASP A 98 7.72 1.20 5.86
C ASP A 98 8.79 2.24 5.47
N ALA A 99 8.63 2.89 4.31
CA ALA A 99 9.45 4.01 3.89
C ALA A 99 9.25 5.23 4.80
N LEU A 100 8.01 5.54 5.19
CA LEU A 100 7.69 6.62 6.11
C LEU A 100 8.28 6.34 7.50
N GLN A 101 8.14 5.12 8.02
CA GLN A 101 8.79 4.67 9.26
C GLN A 101 10.30 4.75 9.15
N THR A 102 10.89 4.34 8.03
CA THR A 102 12.34 4.46 7.79
C THR A 102 12.80 5.91 7.79
N VAL A 103 12.04 6.80 7.15
CA VAL A 103 12.33 8.25 7.12
C VAL A 103 12.17 8.86 8.52
N PHE A 104 11.11 8.51 9.26
CA PHE A 104 10.91 8.96 10.64
C PHE A 104 11.96 8.42 11.59
N ARG A 105 12.33 7.13 11.51
CA ARG A 105 13.41 6.53 12.32
C ARG A 105 14.75 7.20 12.05
N ARG A 106 15.08 7.47 10.78
CA ARG A 106 16.28 8.23 10.39
C ARG A 106 16.24 9.67 10.92
N ARG A 107 15.08 10.33 10.89
CA ARG A 107 14.87 11.68 11.44
C ARG A 107 14.93 11.73 12.97
N LEU A 108 14.51 10.66 13.64
CA LEU A 108 14.50 10.53 15.11
C LEU A 108 15.81 9.95 15.66
N GLY A 109 16.79 9.62 14.82
CA GLY A 109 18.08 9.08 15.24
C GLY A 109 18.00 7.66 15.83
N LEU A 110 16.88 6.95 15.64
CA LEU A 110 16.75 5.53 16.01
C LEU A 110 17.49 4.69 14.97
N ARG A 111 18.81 4.70 15.08
CA ARG A 111 19.71 3.77 14.40
C ARG A 111 19.49 2.41 15.04
N GLU A 112 19.29 1.37 14.24
CA GLU A 112 19.40 0.01 14.74
C GLU A 112 20.84 -0.17 15.23
N ASP A 113 21.02 -0.19 16.55
CA ASP A 113 22.18 -0.82 17.17
C ASP A 113 22.02 -2.32 16.95
N GLY A 114 22.33 -2.75 15.73
CA GLY A 114 22.53 -4.15 15.41
C GLY A 114 23.83 -4.62 16.05
N LYS A 115 23.75 -5.75 16.77
CA LYS A 115 24.87 -6.62 17.14
C LYS A 115 25.98 -5.95 17.96
N ASP A 116 25.86 -6.01 19.28
CA ASP A 116 26.99 -6.33 20.16
C ASP A 116 26.46 -6.92 21.47
N GLY A 117 26.69 -8.22 21.64
CA GLY A 117 26.23 -9.02 22.77
C GLY A 117 26.47 -10.52 22.57
N ALA A 118 27.46 -10.87 21.73
CA ALA A 118 28.15 -12.13 21.81
C ALA A 118 29.54 -11.80 22.34
N ALA A 119 29.69 -11.92 23.65
CA ALA A 119 30.95 -12.05 24.36
C ALA A 119 30.70 -12.96 25.56
#